data_AF-A0A1M3P5F3-F1
#
_entry.id   AF-A0A1M3P5F3-F1
#
_cell.length_a   1.000
_cell.length_b   1.000
_cell.length_c   1.000
_cell.angle_alpha   90.00
_cell.angle_beta   90.00
_cell.angle_gamma   90.00
#
_symmetry.space_group_name_H-M   'P 1'
#
loop_
_entity.id
_entity.type
_entity.pdbx_description
1 polymer ?
#
loop_
_entity_poly.entity_id
_entity_poly.type
_entity_poly.pdbx_seq_one_letter_code
_entity_poly.pdbx_strand_id
1 'polypeptide(L)'
;MMTTQTAQVPLDLPPIGSRSRRELLLAEARALDQSFADLQVLVDRVASEFASNQCASFTRYDPMGRAEGLYRLPERLFAGIVDRVAMELSPTDRPLVLHVDELREFYFRWKPHASRVPFTCVDLAERLLSEFEPRALDLAHQQAAHMFARVFGLKHQKPRKVVAGCMVLEHGASVDAIWSPARYGPHAKENIREHLEALATCLPFADPSVDRVVIRREVEEVLQELERRSWVPERDFRGVVAGVQIRLFQTAVKYHFPLAHVEALNLFCVQHAPDYFAGR
;
A
#
# COMPACT_ATOMS: atom_id res chain seq x y z
N MET A 1 33.81 39.36 -5.21
CA MET A 1 33.27 37.99 -5.38
C MET A 1 33.19 37.38 -3.99
N MET A 2 31.98 37.32 -3.40
CA MET A 2 31.74 36.65 -2.13
C MET A 2 30.84 35.45 -2.42
N THR A 3 31.39 34.26 -2.23
CA THR A 3 30.66 32.99 -2.31
C THR A 3 29.92 32.77 -1.01
N THR A 4 28.59 32.89 -1.04
CA THR A 4 27.70 32.43 0.03
C THR A 4 27.71 30.91 0.06
N GLN A 5 28.42 30.34 1.04
CA GLN A 5 28.27 28.94 1.42
C GLN A 5 26.90 28.77 2.09
N THR A 6 25.97 28.13 1.41
CA THR A 6 24.81 27.48 2.04
C THR A 6 25.35 26.34 2.91
N ALA A 7 25.41 26.57 4.22
CA ALA A 7 25.61 25.50 5.19
C ALA A 7 24.41 24.54 5.10
N GLN A 8 24.60 23.42 4.43
CA GLN A 8 23.71 22.27 4.59
C GLN A 8 23.89 21.78 6.03
N VAL A 9 22.87 22.00 6.87
CA VAL A 9 22.77 21.33 8.16
C VAL A 9 22.59 19.84 7.86
N PRO A 10 23.53 18.95 8.25
CA PRO A 10 23.31 17.52 8.13
C PRO A 10 22.15 17.17 9.06
N LEU A 11 21.09 16.56 8.52
CA LEU A 11 20.15 15.78 9.31
C LEU A 11 20.92 14.56 9.81
N ASP A 12 21.64 14.72 10.93
CA ASP A 12 22.24 13.61 11.66
C ASP A 12 21.10 12.75 12.25
N LEU A 13 20.63 11.83 11.42
CA LEU A 13 19.78 10.73 11.85
C LEU A 13 20.63 9.84 12.78
N PRO A 14 20.19 9.60 14.03
CA PRO A 14 20.93 8.76 14.96
C PRO A 14 21.04 7.33 14.42
N PRO A 15 22.07 6.56 14.84
CA PRO A 15 22.37 5.24 14.31
C PRO A 15 21.16 4.30 14.40
N ILE A 16 20.91 3.57 13.31
CA ILE A 16 19.81 2.60 13.17
C ILE A 16 20.12 1.41 14.07
N GLY A 17 19.81 1.55 15.35
CA GLY A 17 19.95 0.53 16.37
C GLY A 17 18.84 0.71 17.39
N SER A 18 17.76 -0.06 17.24
CA SER A 18 16.66 -0.25 18.20
C SER A 18 15.67 0.90 18.48
N ARG A 19 15.49 1.87 17.58
CA ARG A 19 14.22 2.63 17.61
C ARG A 19 13.12 1.72 17.11
N SER A 20 12.06 1.53 17.92
CA SER A 20 10.86 0.84 17.45
C SER A 20 10.36 1.56 16.19
N ARG A 21 9.85 0.82 15.21
CA ARG A 21 9.37 1.44 13.95
C ARG A 21 8.32 2.54 14.21
N ARG A 22 7.52 2.38 15.27
CA ARG A 22 6.67 3.39 15.91
C ARG A 22 7.40 4.68 16.29
N GLU A 23 8.55 4.60 16.95
CA GLU A 23 9.34 5.80 17.31
C GLU A 23 9.87 6.54 16.10
N LEU A 24 10.20 5.82 15.02
CA LEU A 24 10.61 6.44 13.75
C LEU A 24 9.43 7.19 13.11
N LEU A 25 8.26 6.56 13.05
CA LEU A 25 7.02 7.20 12.60
C LEU A 25 6.70 8.47 13.39
N LEU A 26 6.77 8.41 14.72
CA LEU A 26 6.49 9.58 15.57
C LEU A 26 7.58 10.66 15.43
N ALA A 27 8.84 10.28 15.21
CA ALA A 27 9.91 11.25 14.92
C ALA A 27 9.71 11.94 13.56
N GLU A 28 9.31 11.19 12.52
CA GLU A 28 8.95 11.73 11.21
C GLU A 28 7.78 12.71 11.32
N ALA A 29 6.73 12.33 12.07
CA ALA A 29 5.58 13.20 12.32
C ALA A 29 5.98 14.51 13.04
N ARG A 30 6.83 14.43 14.07
CA ARG A 30 7.37 15.63 14.77
C ARG A 30 8.15 16.54 13.84
N ALA A 31 8.96 15.98 12.93
CA ALA A 31 9.72 16.77 11.97
C ALA A 31 8.82 17.49 10.96
N LEU A 32 7.71 16.86 10.54
CA LEU A 32 6.69 17.48 9.70
C LEU A 32 5.97 18.60 10.43
N ASP A 33 5.62 18.40 11.70
CA ASP A 33 5.02 19.45 12.54
C ASP A 33 5.95 20.66 12.70
N GLN A 34 7.23 20.42 12.97
CA GLN A 34 8.21 21.49 13.06
C GLN A 34 8.35 22.25 11.73
N SER A 35 8.45 21.53 10.61
CA SER A 35 8.54 22.14 9.28
C SER A 35 7.31 22.98 8.95
N PHE A 36 6.14 22.51 9.38
CA PHE A 36 4.88 23.25 9.23
C PHE A 36 4.85 24.52 10.08
N ALA A 37 5.31 24.46 11.34
CA ALA A 37 5.44 25.62 12.21
C ALA A 37 6.44 26.65 11.64
N ASP A 38 7.58 26.20 11.10
CA ASP A 38 8.57 27.09 10.48
C ASP A 38 8.01 27.78 9.23
N LEU A 39 7.23 27.04 8.41
CA LEU A 39 6.52 27.60 7.27
C LEU A 39 5.50 28.65 7.72
N GLN A 40 4.76 28.40 8.79
CA GLN A 40 3.81 29.36 9.36
C GLN A 40 4.51 30.67 9.74
N VAL A 41 5.64 30.59 10.45
CA VAL A 41 6.43 31.77 10.84
C VAL A 41 6.87 32.57 9.62
N LEU A 42 7.31 31.89 8.54
CA LEU A 42 7.68 32.55 7.29
C LEU A 42 6.49 33.22 6.61
N VAL A 43 5.32 32.56 6.56
CA VAL A 43 4.10 33.11 5.98
C VAL A 43 3.62 34.33 6.76
N ASP A 44 3.63 34.26 8.09
CA ASP A 44 3.24 35.37 8.97
C ASP A 44 4.18 36.56 8.81
N ARG A 45 5.50 36.31 8.70
CA ARG A 45 6.48 37.34 8.41
C ARG A 45 6.23 38.01 7.07
N VAL A 46 6.06 37.23 6.01
CA VAL A 46 5.77 37.75 4.66
C VAL A 46 4.46 38.54 4.66
N ALA A 47 3.42 38.04 5.33
CA ALA A 47 2.14 38.72 5.44
C ALA A 47 2.27 40.08 6.15
N SER A 48 3.06 40.13 7.24
CA SER A 48 3.37 41.36 7.96
C SER A 48 4.16 42.36 7.10
N GLU A 49 5.19 41.90 6.39
CA GLU A 49 5.98 42.72 5.48
C GLU A 49 5.11 43.31 4.35
N PHE A 50 4.20 42.53 3.75
CA PHE A 50 3.23 43.03 2.78
C PHE A 50 2.24 44.04 3.38
N ALA A 51 1.71 43.78 4.58
CA ALA A 51 0.79 44.69 5.25
C ALA A 51 1.43 46.04 5.59
N SER A 52 2.74 46.04 5.89
CA SER A 52 3.51 47.26 6.16
C SER A 52 3.89 48.05 4.90
N ASN A 53 3.75 47.47 3.71
CA ASN A 53 4.15 48.09 2.45
C ASN A 53 3.01 48.93 1.86
N GLN A 54 3.20 50.25 1.78
CA GLN A 54 2.18 51.19 1.27
C GLN A 54 1.78 50.96 -0.19
N CYS A 55 2.64 50.31 -0.99
CA CYS A 55 2.36 49.94 -2.39
C CYS A 55 1.61 48.61 -2.54
N ALA A 56 1.39 47.84 -1.45
CA ALA A 56 0.67 46.56 -1.49
C ALA A 56 -0.84 46.70 -1.72
N SER A 57 -1.37 47.92 -1.67
CA SER A 57 -2.77 48.26 -2.02
C SER A 57 -3.17 47.89 -3.46
N PHE A 58 -2.20 47.55 -4.34
CA PHE A 58 -2.43 47.12 -5.72
C PHE A 58 -2.31 45.61 -5.95
N THR A 59 -1.93 44.82 -4.95
CA THR A 59 -1.90 43.35 -5.07
C THR A 59 -3.21 42.76 -4.53
N ARG A 60 -3.77 41.75 -5.20
CA ARG A 60 -4.94 40.96 -4.71
C ARG A 60 -4.57 40.05 -3.53
N TYR A 61 -3.56 40.42 -2.74
CA TYR A 61 -3.06 39.62 -1.64
C TYR A 61 -3.91 39.94 -0.40
N ASP A 62 -4.71 38.97 0.05
CA ASP A 62 -5.42 39.05 1.33
C ASP A 62 -4.55 38.38 2.42
N PRO A 63 -3.84 39.16 3.25
CA PRO A 63 -3.01 38.62 4.33
C PRO A 63 -3.84 37.94 5.43
N MET A 64 -5.13 38.31 5.62
CA MET A 64 -6.00 37.72 6.64
C MET A 64 -6.55 36.36 6.19
N GLY A 65 -6.87 36.21 4.91
CA GLY A 65 -7.34 34.94 4.33
C GLY A 65 -6.32 33.79 4.35
N ARG A 66 -5.01 34.08 4.50
CA ARG A 66 -3.95 33.07 4.62
C ARG A 66 -3.61 32.68 6.05
N ALA A 67 -3.71 33.60 7.01
CA ALA A 67 -3.50 33.29 8.43
C ALA A 67 -4.47 32.18 8.89
N GLU A 68 -5.72 32.18 8.42
CA GLU A 68 -6.69 31.12 8.69
C GLU A 68 -6.40 29.78 7.99
N GLY A 69 -5.60 29.79 6.93
CA GLY A 69 -5.40 28.64 6.03
C GLY A 69 -4.47 27.55 6.53
N LEU A 70 -3.70 27.83 7.58
CA LEU A 70 -2.66 26.94 8.12
C LEU A 70 -2.94 26.49 9.57
N TYR A 71 -4.12 26.75 10.14
CA TYR A 71 -4.52 26.12 11.41
C TYR A 71 -4.93 24.65 11.27
N ARG A 72 -4.87 24.09 10.05
CA ARG A 72 -5.25 22.72 9.74
C ARG A 72 -4.11 22.01 9.04
N LEU A 73 -3.91 20.74 9.39
CA LEU A 73 -3.06 19.85 8.64
C LEU A 73 -3.52 19.83 7.17
N PRO A 74 -2.65 20.15 6.20
CA PRO A 74 -2.96 19.99 4.79
C PRO A 74 -3.48 18.60 4.47
N GLU A 75 -4.52 18.48 3.64
CA GLU A 75 -5.15 17.19 3.30
C GLU A 75 -4.15 16.18 2.70
N ARG A 76 -3.14 16.67 1.97
CA ARG A 76 -2.04 15.83 1.47
C ARG A 76 -1.16 15.27 2.60
N LEU A 77 -0.89 16.06 3.64
CA LEU A 77 -0.14 15.58 4.80
C LEU A 77 -0.99 14.61 5.62
N PHE A 78 -2.30 14.84 5.75
CA PHE A 78 -3.22 13.86 6.35
C PHE A 78 -3.14 12.51 5.64
N ALA A 79 -3.29 12.49 4.31
CA ALA A 79 -3.19 11.27 3.52
C ALA A 79 -1.82 10.60 3.68
N GLY A 80 -0.73 11.37 3.64
CA GLY A 80 0.63 10.85 3.82
C GLY A 80 0.85 10.19 5.19
N ILE A 81 0.32 10.77 6.28
CA ILE A 81 0.40 10.16 7.61
C ILE A 81 -0.46 8.89 7.69
N VAL A 82 -1.66 8.89 7.11
CA VAL A 82 -2.51 7.69 7.02
C VAL A 82 -1.78 6.56 6.31
N ASP A 83 -1.20 6.81 5.15
CA ASP A 83 -0.45 5.82 4.38
C ASP A 83 0.77 5.29 5.17
N ARG A 84 1.45 6.18 5.90
CA ARG A 84 2.60 5.78 6.72
C ARG A 84 2.20 4.90 7.89
N VAL A 85 1.12 5.25 8.60
CA VAL A 85 0.56 4.43 9.69
C VAL A 85 0.05 3.09 9.16
N ALA A 86 -0.64 3.11 8.01
CA ALA A 86 -1.11 1.90 7.34
C ALA A 86 0.02 0.93 6.99
N MET A 87 1.17 1.45 6.53
CA MET A 87 2.36 0.65 6.27
C MET A 87 3.00 0.15 7.57
N GLU A 88 3.05 0.99 8.60
CA GLU A 88 3.65 0.66 9.90
C GLU A 88 2.91 -0.48 10.61
N LEU A 89 1.58 -0.43 10.58
CA LEU A 89 0.72 -1.45 11.17
C LEU A 89 0.67 -2.74 10.35
N SER A 90 1.10 -2.69 9.08
CA SER A 90 0.98 -3.85 8.20
C SER A 90 1.99 -4.93 8.57
N PRO A 91 1.55 -6.18 8.79
CA PRO A 91 2.44 -7.33 8.86
C PRO A 91 2.94 -7.76 7.47
N THR A 92 2.64 -7.03 6.40
CA THR A 92 3.04 -7.31 5.01
C THR A 92 3.75 -6.11 4.39
N ASP A 93 4.26 -6.22 3.16
CA ASP A 93 4.87 -5.08 2.44
C ASP A 93 3.84 -4.17 1.77
N ARG A 94 2.55 -4.37 2.07
CA ARG A 94 1.43 -3.59 1.54
C ARG A 94 0.78 -2.78 2.66
N PRO A 95 0.45 -1.51 2.43
CA PRO A 95 -0.26 -0.73 3.44
C PRO A 95 -1.65 -1.32 3.71
N LEU A 96 -2.09 -1.28 4.96
CA LEU A 96 -3.46 -1.62 5.33
C LEU A 96 -4.45 -0.58 4.79
N VAL A 97 -5.63 -1.01 4.35
CA VAL A 97 -6.71 -0.08 4.06
C VAL A 97 -7.32 0.39 5.39
N LEU A 98 -7.03 1.63 5.77
CA LEU A 98 -7.59 2.26 6.97
C LEU A 98 -8.81 3.11 6.59
N HIS A 99 -9.98 2.76 7.12
CA HIS A 99 -11.20 3.52 6.91
C HIS A 99 -11.24 4.75 7.83
N VAL A 100 -10.76 5.88 7.31
CA VAL A 100 -10.57 7.12 8.08
C VAL A 100 -11.57 8.22 7.71
N ASP A 101 -12.71 7.88 7.10
CA ASP A 101 -13.68 8.87 6.60
C ASP A 101 -14.25 9.75 7.72
N GLU A 102 -14.62 9.15 8.85
CA GLU A 102 -15.11 9.89 10.02
C GLU A 102 -14.03 10.83 10.58
N LEU A 103 -12.79 10.35 10.63
CA LEU A 103 -11.64 11.14 11.05
C LEU A 103 -11.42 12.30 10.06
N ARG A 104 -11.42 12.03 8.76
CA ARG A 104 -11.28 13.05 7.72
C ARG A 104 -12.39 14.11 7.80
N GLU A 105 -13.64 13.70 8.02
CA GLU A 105 -14.75 14.64 8.20
C GLU A 105 -14.57 15.51 9.44
N PHE A 106 -14.16 14.90 10.57
CA PHE A 106 -13.81 15.63 11.79
C PHE A 106 -12.70 16.66 11.54
N TYR A 107 -11.63 16.29 10.82
CA TYR A 107 -10.48 17.15 10.54
C TYR A 107 -10.81 18.33 9.59
N PHE A 108 -11.63 18.10 8.55
CA PHE A 108 -11.79 19.09 7.48
C PHE A 108 -13.14 19.83 7.48
N ARG A 109 -14.24 19.22 7.96
CA ARG A 109 -15.58 19.83 7.89
C ARG A 109 -15.97 20.63 9.13
N TRP A 110 -15.52 20.24 10.33
CA TRP A 110 -15.92 20.88 11.59
C TRP A 110 -15.08 22.13 11.91
N LYS A 111 -15.30 23.21 11.14
CA LYS A 111 -14.54 24.47 11.24
C LYS A 111 -14.43 25.09 12.65
N PRO A 112 -15.46 25.08 13.52
CA PRO A 112 -15.39 25.71 14.84
C PRO A 112 -14.54 24.95 15.88
N HIS A 113 -14.22 23.68 15.63
CA HIS A 113 -13.42 22.85 16.54
C HIS A 113 -11.95 22.80 16.10
N ALA A 114 -11.71 22.81 14.78
CA ALA A 114 -10.36 22.90 14.19
C ALA A 114 -9.59 24.17 14.59
N SER A 115 -10.27 25.26 14.97
CA SER A 115 -9.61 26.50 15.42
C SER A 115 -9.29 26.54 16.92
N ARG A 116 -9.76 25.55 17.72
CA ARG A 116 -9.61 25.55 19.19
C ARG A 116 -8.55 24.58 19.69
N VAL A 117 -8.13 23.63 18.88
CA VAL A 117 -7.08 22.66 19.20
C VAL A 117 -6.10 22.65 18.04
N PRO A 118 -4.82 23.02 18.23
CA PRO A 118 -3.81 22.84 17.19
C PRO A 118 -3.66 21.33 16.97
N PHE A 119 -4.01 20.86 15.77
CA PHE A 119 -3.89 19.44 15.41
C PHE A 119 -2.59 19.20 14.68
N THR A 120 -1.77 18.32 15.23
CA THR A 120 -0.43 17.98 14.72
C THR A 120 -0.42 16.65 13.96
N CYS A 121 0.61 16.43 13.14
CA CYS A 121 0.90 15.15 12.49
C CYS A 121 1.11 14.05 13.55
N VAL A 122 1.73 14.40 14.68
CA VAL A 122 1.90 13.49 15.82
C VAL A 122 0.54 13.08 16.38
N ASP A 123 -0.36 14.02 16.65
CA ASP A 123 -1.70 13.70 17.18
C ASP A 123 -2.48 12.79 16.22
N LEU A 124 -2.39 13.05 14.91
CA LEU A 124 -3.01 12.21 13.89
C LEU A 124 -2.41 10.79 13.92
N ALA A 125 -1.09 10.67 13.93
CA ALA A 125 -0.41 9.38 13.96
C ALA A 125 -0.77 8.59 15.23
N GLU A 126 -0.75 9.22 16.41
CA GLU A 126 -1.09 8.57 17.68
C GLU A 126 -2.56 8.12 17.73
N ARG A 127 -3.49 8.93 17.21
CA ARG A 127 -4.91 8.55 17.11
C ARG A 127 -5.10 7.33 16.20
N LEU A 128 -4.51 7.37 15.01
CA LEU A 128 -4.58 6.26 14.06
C LEU A 128 -3.96 4.98 14.64
N LEU A 129 -2.79 5.08 15.29
CA LEU A 129 -2.17 3.94 15.97
C LEU A 129 -3.10 3.40 17.07
N SER A 130 -3.60 4.26 17.96
CA SER A 130 -4.50 3.83 19.04
C SER A 130 -5.78 3.16 18.54
N GLU A 131 -6.30 3.62 17.40
CA GLU A 131 -7.54 3.09 16.82
C GLU A 131 -7.32 1.76 16.09
N PHE A 132 -6.26 1.67 15.27
CA PHE A 132 -6.08 0.56 14.33
C PHE A 132 -5.10 -0.53 14.82
N GLU A 133 -4.14 -0.21 15.69
CA GLU A 133 -3.17 -1.18 16.22
C GLU A 133 -3.82 -2.43 16.85
N PRO A 134 -4.89 -2.31 17.67
CA PRO A 134 -5.54 -3.48 18.27
C PRO A 134 -6.20 -4.44 17.25
N ARG A 135 -6.46 -3.96 16.02
CA ARG A 135 -7.18 -4.71 14.97
C ARG A 135 -6.36 -4.90 13.69
N ALA A 136 -5.10 -4.45 13.69
CA ALA A 136 -4.24 -4.42 12.51
C ALA A 136 -4.08 -5.81 11.88
N LEU A 137 -3.89 -6.84 12.70
CA LEU A 137 -3.76 -8.21 12.23
C LEU A 137 -5.03 -8.74 11.55
N ASP A 138 -6.20 -8.46 12.14
CA ASP A 138 -7.48 -8.87 11.56
C ASP A 138 -7.74 -8.15 10.22
N LEU A 139 -7.43 -6.86 10.14
CA LEU A 139 -7.50 -6.09 8.90
C LEU A 139 -6.55 -6.66 7.84
N ALA A 140 -5.32 -7.03 8.23
CA ALA A 140 -4.37 -7.66 7.33
C ALA A 140 -4.89 -9.00 6.79
N HIS A 141 -5.47 -9.84 7.66
CA HIS A 141 -6.09 -11.10 7.24
C HIS A 141 -7.24 -10.87 6.27
N GLN A 142 -8.13 -9.93 6.57
CA GLN A 142 -9.27 -9.59 5.70
C GLN A 142 -8.80 -9.10 4.33
N GLN A 143 -7.83 -8.17 4.30
CA GLN A 143 -7.28 -7.63 3.07
C GLN A 143 -6.58 -8.70 2.23
N ALA A 144 -5.79 -9.57 2.86
CA ALA A 144 -5.10 -10.67 2.18
C ALA A 144 -6.08 -11.68 1.59
N ALA A 145 -7.07 -12.11 2.38
CA ALA A 145 -8.11 -13.04 1.96
C ALA A 145 -8.97 -12.45 0.82
N HIS A 146 -9.39 -11.19 0.96
CA HIS A 146 -10.20 -10.52 -0.06
C HIS A 146 -9.41 -10.34 -1.36
N MET A 147 -8.14 -9.94 -1.27
CA MET A 147 -7.27 -9.83 -2.44
C MET A 147 -7.14 -11.17 -3.15
N PHE A 148 -6.83 -12.25 -2.42
CA PHE A 148 -6.70 -13.58 -3.00
C PHE A 148 -8.01 -14.03 -3.67
N ALA A 149 -9.13 -13.92 -2.96
CA ALA A 149 -10.44 -14.34 -3.46
C ALA A 149 -10.84 -13.57 -4.74
N ARG A 150 -10.61 -12.25 -4.75
CA ARG A 150 -10.86 -11.37 -5.89
C ARG A 150 -9.98 -11.71 -7.09
N VAL A 151 -8.66 -11.76 -6.89
CA VAL A 151 -7.68 -11.98 -7.98
C VAL A 151 -7.90 -13.34 -8.63
N PHE A 152 -8.09 -14.39 -7.83
CA PHE A 152 -8.38 -15.73 -8.33
C PHE A 152 -9.85 -15.94 -8.73
N GLY A 153 -10.70 -14.93 -8.56
CA GLY A 153 -12.11 -14.95 -8.97
C GLY A 153 -12.89 -16.11 -8.35
N LEU A 154 -12.63 -16.46 -7.09
CA LEU A 154 -13.09 -17.71 -6.48
C LEU A 154 -14.62 -17.88 -6.54
N LYS A 155 -15.39 -16.79 -6.49
CA LYS A 155 -16.86 -16.80 -6.62
C LYS A 155 -17.35 -17.29 -7.99
N HIS A 156 -16.56 -17.08 -9.04
CA HIS A 156 -16.90 -17.41 -10.42
C HIS A 156 -16.22 -18.68 -10.93
N GLN A 157 -15.36 -19.29 -10.12
CA GLN A 157 -14.72 -20.56 -10.47
C GLN A 157 -15.77 -21.67 -10.46
N LYS A 158 -15.88 -22.38 -11.59
CA LYS A 158 -16.71 -23.59 -11.65
C LYS A 158 -16.11 -24.67 -10.74
N PRO A 159 -16.92 -25.62 -10.22
CA PRO A 159 -16.39 -26.79 -9.52
C PRO A 159 -15.41 -27.53 -10.43
N ARG A 160 -14.17 -27.71 -10.01
CA ARG A 160 -13.12 -28.34 -10.81
C ARG A 160 -12.74 -29.71 -10.26
N LYS A 161 -12.39 -30.62 -11.18
CA LYS A 161 -11.81 -31.92 -10.84
C LYS A 161 -10.40 -31.72 -10.28
N VAL A 162 -10.08 -32.44 -9.21
CA VAL A 162 -8.71 -32.61 -8.72
C VAL A 162 -7.92 -33.39 -9.78
N VAL A 163 -6.75 -32.88 -10.14
CA VAL A 163 -5.85 -33.51 -11.12
C VAL A 163 -4.51 -33.76 -10.43
N ALA A 164 -4.11 -35.03 -10.34
CA ALA A 164 -2.83 -35.44 -9.75
C ALA A 164 -2.56 -34.83 -8.35
N GLY A 165 -3.56 -34.83 -7.47
CA GLY A 165 -3.44 -34.27 -6.11
C GLY A 165 -3.37 -32.75 -6.05
N CYS A 166 -3.76 -32.05 -7.12
CA CYS A 166 -3.84 -30.60 -7.17
C CYS A 166 -5.24 -30.12 -7.60
N MET A 167 -5.68 -28.99 -7.04
CA MET A 167 -6.76 -28.19 -7.60
C MET A 167 -6.18 -27.19 -8.60
N VAL A 168 -6.78 -27.07 -9.79
CA VAL A 168 -6.26 -26.18 -10.83
C VAL A 168 -7.14 -24.94 -10.95
N LEU A 169 -6.61 -23.75 -10.67
CA LEU A 169 -7.27 -22.49 -11.02
C LEU A 169 -6.74 -22.01 -12.38
N GLU A 170 -7.64 -21.61 -13.27
CA GLU A 170 -7.30 -21.17 -14.63
C GLU A 170 -7.88 -19.80 -14.87
N HIS A 171 -7.02 -18.94 -15.40
CA HIS A 171 -7.32 -17.56 -15.73
C HIS A 171 -7.06 -17.33 -17.21
N GLY A 172 -8.03 -16.71 -17.88
CA GLY A 172 -7.87 -16.33 -19.28
C GLY A 172 -6.69 -15.39 -19.46
N ALA A 173 -5.92 -15.62 -20.51
CA ALA A 173 -4.78 -14.78 -20.87
C ALA A 173 -4.79 -14.54 -22.38
N SER A 174 -4.26 -13.39 -22.79
CA SER A 174 -4.14 -13.01 -24.19
C SER A 174 -2.68 -12.74 -24.53
N VAL A 175 -2.24 -13.29 -25.66
CA VAL A 175 -0.96 -12.97 -26.26
C VAL A 175 -1.11 -11.86 -27.29
N ASP A 176 -0.09 -11.02 -27.40
CA ASP A 176 0.10 -10.13 -28.51
C ASP A 176 0.69 -10.92 -29.69
N ALA A 177 -0.12 -11.06 -30.75
CA ALA A 177 0.22 -11.79 -31.96
C ALA A 177 1.12 -10.99 -32.92
N ILE A 178 1.38 -9.70 -32.64
CA ILE A 178 2.28 -8.87 -33.46
C ILE A 178 3.73 -9.37 -33.33
N TRP A 179 4.09 -10.01 -32.22
CA TRP A 179 5.42 -10.55 -31.96
C TRP A 179 5.55 -12.01 -32.42
N SER A 180 6.74 -12.39 -32.92
CA SER A 180 7.11 -13.78 -33.19
C SER A 180 8.37 -14.14 -32.38
N PRO A 181 8.30 -15.10 -31.43
CA PRO A 181 7.09 -15.79 -30.97
C PRO A 181 6.11 -14.84 -30.24
N ALA A 182 4.83 -15.22 -30.21
CA ALA A 182 3.78 -14.46 -29.52
C ALA A 182 4.07 -14.37 -28.02
N ARG A 183 3.82 -13.20 -27.42
CA ARG A 183 4.18 -12.88 -26.03
C ARG A 183 2.94 -12.44 -25.27
N TYR A 184 2.89 -12.62 -23.96
CA TYR A 184 1.82 -12.02 -23.18
C TYR A 184 1.82 -10.50 -23.32
N GLY A 185 0.63 -9.94 -23.59
CA GLY A 185 0.44 -8.49 -23.62
C GLY A 185 0.47 -7.87 -22.21
N PRO A 186 0.53 -6.53 -22.09
CA PRO A 186 0.68 -5.84 -20.81
C PRO A 186 -0.33 -6.28 -19.73
N HIS A 187 -1.60 -6.44 -20.08
CA HIS A 187 -2.64 -6.90 -19.15
C HIS A 187 -2.42 -8.31 -18.63
N ALA A 188 -1.99 -9.26 -19.48
CA ALA A 188 -1.73 -10.62 -19.03
C ALA A 188 -0.50 -10.69 -18.12
N LYS A 189 0.53 -9.89 -18.40
CA LYS A 189 1.71 -9.77 -17.52
C LYS A 189 1.31 -9.24 -16.15
N GLU A 190 0.53 -8.16 -16.12
CA GLU A 190 0.08 -7.56 -14.87
C GLU A 190 -0.82 -8.50 -14.08
N ASN A 191 -1.75 -9.18 -14.74
CA ASN A 191 -2.55 -10.21 -14.09
C ASN A 191 -1.66 -11.29 -13.46
N ILE A 192 -0.67 -11.83 -14.18
CA ILE A 192 0.23 -12.85 -13.61
C ILE A 192 0.94 -12.30 -12.36
N ARG A 193 1.46 -11.06 -12.41
CA ARG A 193 2.08 -10.40 -11.25
C ARG A 193 1.11 -10.29 -10.08
N GLU A 194 -0.13 -9.84 -10.31
CA GLU A 194 -1.16 -9.76 -9.28
C GLU A 194 -1.47 -11.13 -8.63
N HIS A 195 -1.51 -12.21 -9.42
CA HIS A 195 -1.76 -13.56 -8.88
C HIS A 195 -0.61 -14.05 -8.00
N LEU A 196 0.64 -13.83 -8.42
CA LEU A 196 1.81 -14.21 -7.62
C LEU A 196 1.92 -13.39 -6.34
N GLU A 197 1.59 -12.11 -6.42
CA GLU A 197 1.57 -11.21 -5.28
C GLU A 197 0.45 -11.56 -4.29
N ALA A 198 -0.72 -11.97 -4.80
CA ALA A 198 -1.81 -12.48 -3.99
C ALA A 198 -1.42 -13.77 -3.25
N LEU A 199 -0.66 -14.67 -3.91
CA LEU A 199 -0.10 -15.87 -3.28
C LEU A 199 0.89 -15.50 -2.17
N ALA A 200 1.89 -14.67 -2.47
CA ALA A 200 2.93 -14.26 -1.52
C ALA A 200 2.38 -13.53 -0.28
N THR A 201 1.23 -12.88 -0.42
CA THR A 201 0.58 -12.17 0.68
C THR A 201 -0.36 -13.07 1.47
N CYS A 202 -1.18 -13.89 0.81
CA CYS A 202 -2.25 -14.64 1.47
C CYS A 202 -1.79 -15.99 2.04
N LEU A 203 -0.91 -16.70 1.33
CA LEU A 203 -0.59 -18.08 1.70
C LEU A 203 0.14 -18.20 3.06
N PRO A 204 1.10 -17.32 3.43
CA PRO A 204 1.72 -17.36 4.75
C PRO A 204 0.74 -17.13 5.92
N PHE A 205 -0.39 -16.43 5.69
CA PHE A 205 -1.43 -16.30 6.71
C PHE A 205 -2.31 -17.55 6.81
N ALA A 206 -2.63 -18.16 5.68
CA ALA A 206 -3.47 -19.35 5.62
C ALA A 206 -2.75 -20.61 6.10
N ASP A 207 -1.45 -20.72 5.78
CA ASP A 207 -0.63 -21.90 6.06
C ASP A 207 0.69 -21.48 6.76
N PRO A 208 0.79 -21.65 8.09
CA PRO A 208 1.97 -21.29 8.86
C PRO A 208 3.24 -22.05 8.47
N SER A 209 3.14 -23.14 7.70
CA SER A 209 4.31 -23.86 7.19
C SER A 209 5.01 -23.13 6.03
N VAL A 210 4.35 -22.13 5.46
CA VAL A 210 4.87 -21.34 4.34
C VAL A 210 5.59 -20.09 4.86
N ASP A 211 6.90 -20.07 4.69
CA ASP A 211 7.72 -18.92 5.08
C ASP A 211 7.53 -17.73 4.10
N ARG A 212 7.21 -16.56 4.67
CA ARG A 212 6.96 -15.32 3.91
C ARG A 212 8.18 -14.84 3.11
N VAL A 213 9.38 -14.97 3.65
CA VAL A 213 10.61 -14.54 2.96
C VAL A 213 10.90 -15.49 1.80
N VAL A 214 10.71 -16.79 2.00
CA VAL A 214 10.91 -17.81 0.96
C VAL A 214 9.94 -17.60 -0.21
N ILE A 215 8.62 -17.48 0.05
CA ILE A 215 7.63 -17.31 -1.02
C ILE A 215 7.87 -16.02 -1.83
N ARG A 216 8.32 -14.94 -1.18
CA ARG A 216 8.67 -13.68 -1.86
C ARG A 216 9.83 -13.88 -2.82
N ARG A 217 10.88 -14.58 -2.38
CA ARG A 217 12.02 -14.92 -3.23
C ARG A 217 11.62 -15.79 -4.42
N GLU A 218 10.77 -16.79 -4.21
CA GLU A 218 10.27 -17.64 -5.29
C GLU A 218 9.42 -16.87 -6.30
N VAL A 219 8.59 -15.91 -5.85
CA VAL A 219 7.87 -15.00 -6.75
C VAL A 219 8.84 -14.17 -7.58
N GLU A 220 9.87 -13.60 -6.97
CA GLU A 220 10.90 -12.83 -7.69
C GLU A 220 11.63 -13.70 -8.72
N GLU A 221 12.04 -14.92 -8.36
CA GLU A 221 12.70 -15.88 -9.24
C GLU A 221 11.81 -16.22 -10.46
N VAL A 222 10.53 -16.50 -10.22
CA VAL A 222 9.55 -16.79 -11.27
C VAL A 222 9.34 -15.59 -12.19
N LEU A 223 9.21 -14.37 -11.66
CA LEU A 223 9.05 -13.16 -12.45
C LEU A 223 10.31 -12.85 -13.27
N GLN A 224 11.50 -13.00 -12.70
CA GLN A 224 12.75 -12.84 -13.43
C GLN A 224 12.89 -13.85 -14.57
N GLU A 225 12.49 -15.10 -14.35
CA GLU A 225 12.50 -16.11 -15.41
C GLU A 225 11.51 -15.79 -16.54
N LEU A 226 10.32 -15.29 -16.21
CA LEU A 226 9.34 -14.82 -17.20
C LEU A 226 9.89 -13.65 -18.03
N GLU A 227 10.60 -12.71 -17.40
CA GLU A 227 11.27 -11.61 -18.10
C GLU A 227 12.39 -12.13 -19.02
N ARG A 228 13.24 -13.05 -18.54
CA ARG A 228 14.31 -13.67 -19.36
C ARG A 228 13.75 -14.39 -20.58
N ARG A 229 12.61 -15.06 -20.44
CA ARG A 229 11.89 -15.71 -21.53
C ARG A 229 11.01 -14.77 -22.36
N SER A 230 11.12 -13.46 -22.17
CA SER A 230 10.35 -12.45 -22.90
C SER A 230 8.82 -12.65 -22.82
N TRP A 231 8.32 -13.29 -21.75
CA TRP A 231 6.92 -13.60 -21.53
C TRP A 231 6.26 -14.46 -22.63
N VAL A 232 7.03 -15.34 -23.26
CA VAL A 232 6.50 -16.32 -24.20
C VAL A 232 5.78 -17.43 -23.43
N PRO A 233 4.54 -17.81 -23.79
CA PRO A 233 3.80 -18.88 -23.10
C PRO A 233 4.27 -20.26 -23.58
N GLU A 234 5.44 -20.68 -23.09
CA GLU A 234 6.04 -21.96 -23.45
C GLU A 234 5.51 -23.11 -22.58
N ARG A 235 5.33 -24.30 -23.18
CA ARG A 235 4.77 -25.49 -22.49
C ARG A 235 5.73 -26.09 -21.44
N ASP A 236 7.02 -25.88 -21.61
CA ASP A 236 8.10 -26.33 -20.73
C ASP A 236 8.35 -25.37 -19.56
N PHE A 237 7.73 -24.18 -19.54
CA PHE A 237 7.77 -23.33 -18.35
C PHE A 237 7.21 -24.08 -17.13
N ARG A 238 8.00 -24.07 -16.05
CA ARG A 238 7.71 -24.73 -14.77
C ARG A 238 8.04 -23.80 -13.61
N GLY A 239 7.33 -22.67 -13.54
CA GLY A 239 7.38 -21.82 -12.36
C GLY A 239 6.72 -22.52 -11.17
N VAL A 240 7.33 -22.40 -9.99
CA VAL A 240 6.78 -22.93 -8.73
C VAL A 240 6.90 -21.85 -7.67
N VAL A 241 5.82 -21.61 -6.93
CA VAL A 241 5.77 -20.68 -5.79
C VAL A 241 5.04 -21.37 -4.66
N ALA A 242 5.73 -21.63 -3.55
CA ALA A 242 5.27 -22.38 -2.39
C ALA A 242 4.54 -23.67 -2.80
N GLY A 243 5.18 -24.47 -3.66
CA GLY A 243 4.59 -25.70 -4.19
C GLY A 243 3.47 -25.54 -5.23
N VAL A 244 2.95 -24.32 -5.46
CA VAL A 244 1.95 -24.03 -6.49
C VAL A 244 2.63 -24.00 -7.86
N GLN A 245 2.30 -24.94 -8.75
CA GLN A 245 2.88 -24.99 -10.09
C GLN A 245 2.15 -24.06 -11.06
N ILE A 246 2.91 -23.21 -11.73
CA ILE A 246 2.41 -22.25 -12.71
C ILE A 246 2.72 -22.78 -14.11
N ARG A 247 1.68 -22.88 -14.94
CA ARG A 247 1.81 -23.29 -16.35
C ARG A 247 1.20 -22.24 -17.26
N LEU A 248 1.95 -21.89 -18.29
CA LEU A 248 1.57 -20.86 -19.25
C LEU A 248 1.03 -21.49 -20.52
N PHE A 249 -0.06 -20.92 -21.03
CA PHE A 249 -0.65 -21.25 -22.31
C PHE A 249 -1.04 -19.96 -23.04
N GLN A 250 -1.14 -20.00 -24.36
CA GLN A 250 -1.50 -18.83 -25.16
C GLN A 250 -2.84 -18.21 -24.76
N THR A 251 -3.80 -19.03 -24.33
CA THR A 251 -5.17 -18.61 -23.99
C THR A 251 -5.43 -18.54 -22.48
N ALA A 252 -4.52 -19.07 -21.66
CA ALA A 252 -4.74 -19.16 -20.22
C ALA A 252 -3.45 -19.35 -19.41
N VAL A 253 -3.51 -19.02 -18.13
CA VAL A 253 -2.51 -19.39 -17.12
C VAL A 253 -3.16 -20.32 -16.11
N LYS A 254 -2.49 -21.43 -15.80
CA LYS A 254 -2.99 -22.45 -14.86
C LYS A 254 -2.11 -22.53 -13.63
N TYR A 255 -2.72 -22.40 -12.47
CA TYR A 255 -2.11 -22.50 -11.15
C TYR A 255 -2.57 -23.82 -10.52
N HIS A 256 -1.63 -24.73 -10.26
CA HIS A 256 -1.90 -26.03 -9.67
C HIS A 256 -1.58 -25.97 -8.19
N PHE A 257 -2.62 -25.88 -7.38
CA PHE A 257 -2.54 -25.80 -5.93
C PHE A 257 -2.51 -27.21 -5.33
N PRO A 258 -1.50 -27.54 -4.52
CA PRO A 258 -1.55 -28.73 -3.66
C PRO A 258 -2.80 -28.72 -2.79
N LEU A 259 -3.44 -29.88 -2.59
CA LEU A 259 -4.68 -29.97 -1.81
C LEU A 259 -4.55 -29.41 -0.38
N ALA A 260 -3.39 -29.59 0.25
CA ALA A 260 -3.13 -29.03 1.58
C ALA A 260 -3.29 -27.50 1.62
N HIS A 261 -2.72 -26.79 0.64
CA HIS A 261 -2.89 -25.34 0.53
C HIS A 261 -4.32 -24.95 0.19
N VAL A 262 -5.03 -25.76 -0.61
CA VAL A 262 -6.45 -25.50 -0.94
C VAL A 262 -7.30 -25.52 0.32
N GLU A 263 -7.12 -26.52 1.19
CA GLU A 263 -7.85 -26.64 2.44
C GLU A 263 -7.59 -25.44 3.36
N ALA A 264 -6.32 -25.09 3.55
CA ALA A 264 -5.90 -23.94 4.35
C ALA A 264 -6.47 -22.61 3.80
N LEU A 265 -6.30 -22.36 2.49
CA LEU A 265 -6.79 -21.15 1.83
C LEU A 265 -8.32 -21.07 1.85
N ASN A 266 -9.02 -22.19 1.70
CA ASN A 266 -10.48 -22.19 1.73
C ASN A 266 -11.00 -21.80 3.13
N LEU A 267 -10.46 -22.39 4.19
CA LEU A 267 -10.82 -22.03 5.57
C LEU A 267 -10.53 -20.54 5.83
N PHE A 268 -9.32 -20.11 5.48
CA PHE A 268 -8.89 -18.73 5.67
C PHE A 268 -9.77 -17.72 4.92
N CYS A 269 -10.06 -17.97 3.63
CA CYS A 269 -10.87 -17.07 2.82
C CYS A 269 -12.33 -17.01 3.29
N VAL A 270 -12.92 -18.13 3.70
CA VAL A 270 -14.29 -18.15 4.23
C VAL A 270 -14.38 -17.35 5.53
N GLN A 271 -13.37 -17.45 6.39
CA GLN A 271 -13.34 -16.73 7.67
C GLN A 271 -13.09 -15.22 7.50
N HIS A 272 -12.18 -14.84 6.60
CA HIS A 272 -11.66 -13.47 6.52
C HIS A 272 -12.15 -12.66 5.31
N ALA A 273 -12.79 -13.26 4.31
CA ALA A 273 -13.41 -12.55 3.19
C ALA A 273 -14.92 -12.83 3.03
N PRO A 274 -15.72 -12.82 4.11
CA PRO A 274 -17.15 -13.16 4.03
C PRO A 274 -17.93 -12.22 3.10
N ASP A 275 -17.58 -10.92 3.08
CA ASP A 275 -18.26 -9.92 2.24
C ASP A 275 -18.10 -10.20 0.73
N TYR A 276 -16.91 -10.67 0.32
CA TYR A 276 -16.65 -11.05 -1.07
C TYR A 276 -17.60 -12.17 -1.52
N PHE A 277 -17.76 -13.20 -0.70
CA PHE A 277 -18.65 -14.32 -1.00
C PHE A 277 -20.13 -13.95 -0.89
N ALA A 278 -20.49 -13.04 0.02
CA ALA A 278 -21.82 -12.46 0.12
C ALA A 278 -22.18 -11.56 -1.08
N GLY A 279 -21.19 -11.11 -1.86
CA GLY A 279 -21.38 -10.20 -2.99
C GLY A 279 -21.61 -8.75 -2.59
N ARG A 280 -21.01 -8.34 -1.47
CA ARG A 280 -20.98 -6.97 -0.98
C ARG A 280 -19.69 -6.28 -1.40
#